data_AF-A0AA40K980-F1
#
_entry.id   AF-A0AA40K980-F1
#
_cell.length_a   1.000
_cell.length_b   1.000
_cell.length_c   1.000
_cell.angle_alpha   90.00
_cell.angle_beta   90.00
_cell.angle_gamma   90.00
#
_symmetry.space_group_name_H-M   'P 1'
#
loop_
_entity.id
_entity.type
_entity.pdbx_description
1 polymer ?
#
loop_
_entity_poly.entity_id
_entity_poly.type
_entity_poly.pdbx_seq_one_letter_code
_entity_poly.pdbx_strand_id
1 'polypeptide(L)'
;MAPLYNLLWQIYLGVETQLVAQILKIPAFHHGVRRIHRAVEDLRHGRNPNEPLYPGEATENPEKSDGFFRHFTEELRNQFRGTPTEPPPAKQQPPAKKE
;
A
#
# COMPACT_ATOMS: atom_id res chain seq x y z
N MET A 1 17.16 26.94 33.02
CA MET A 1 15.97 26.50 32.26
C MET A 1 16.27 25.99 30.84
N ALA A 2 17.37 26.39 30.18
CA ALA A 2 17.74 25.92 28.84
C ALA A 2 18.25 24.45 28.66
N PRO A 3 18.81 23.73 29.65
CA PRO A 3 19.48 22.46 29.37
C PRO A 3 18.52 21.31 29.06
N LEU A 4 17.33 21.30 29.67
CA LEU A 4 16.31 20.27 29.40
C LEU A 4 15.72 20.41 28.00
N TYR A 5 15.50 21.64 27.53
CA TYR A 5 15.03 21.88 26.17
C TYR A 5 16.02 21.40 25.12
N ASN A 6 17.31 21.68 25.31
CA ASN A 6 18.36 21.19 24.43
C ASN A 6 18.44 19.66 24.42
N LEU A 7 18.29 19.01 25.58
CA LEU A 7 18.26 17.55 25.67
C LEU A 7 17.06 16.96 24.93
N LEU A 8 15.87 17.51 25.14
CA LEU A 8 14.64 17.07 24.46
C LEU A 8 14.73 17.27 22.94
N TRP A 9 15.33 18.39 22.50
CA TRP A 9 15.58 18.67 21.09
C TRP A 9 16.55 17.66 20.46
N GLN A 10 17.63 17.32 21.14
CA GLN A 10 18.59 16.31 20.67
C GLN A 10 17.97 14.91 20.60
N ILE A 11 17.15 14.54 21.59
CA ILE A 11 16.40 13.28 21.58
C ILE A 11 15.42 13.25 20.40
N TYR A 12 14.68 14.34 20.18
CA TYR A 12 13.75 14.46 19.05
C TYR A 12 14.45 14.26 17.71
N LEU A 13 15.54 14.99 17.44
CA LEU A 13 16.32 14.86 16.21
C LEU A 13 16.91 13.47 16.02
N GLY A 14 17.39 12.84 17.11
CA GLY A 14 17.91 11.48 17.08
C GLY A 14 16.84 10.45 16.71
N VAL A 15 15.67 10.55 17.32
CA VAL A 15 14.52 9.67 17.02
C VAL A 15 14.04 9.88 15.58
N GLU A 16 13.89 11.13 15.15
CA GLU A 16 13.49 11.46 13.78
C GLU A 16 14.45 10.86 12.75
N THR A 17 15.76 11.05 12.96
CA THR A 17 16.79 10.53 12.06
C THR A 17 16.75 9.00 11.97
N GLN A 18 16.57 8.31 13.10
CA GLN A 18 16.46 6.86 13.13
C GLN A 18 15.19 6.37 12.44
N LEU A 19 14.06 7.04 12.66
CA LEU A 19 12.78 6.71 12.04
C LEU A 19 12.86 6.86 10.52
N VAL A 20 13.39 8.00 10.04
CA VAL A 20 13.59 8.26 8.61
C VAL A 20 14.53 7.22 8.00
N ALA A 21 15.64 6.90 8.66
CA ALA A 21 16.58 5.89 8.19
C ALA A 21 15.94 4.49 8.10
N GLN A 22 15.03 4.13 9.01
CA GLN A 22 14.29 2.88 8.92
C GLN A 22 13.28 2.89 7.77
N ILE A 23 12.52 3.96 7.60
CA ILE A 23 11.55 4.11 6.51
C ILE A 23 12.24 4.02 5.15
N LEU A 24 13.39 4.68 4.98
CA LEU A 24 14.15 4.64 3.74
C LEU A 24 14.79 3.28 3.43
N LYS A 25 15.00 2.42 4.43
CA LYS A 25 15.47 1.04 4.20
C LYS A 25 14.36 0.13 3.65
N ILE A 26 13.10 0.52 3.80
CA ILE A 26 11.96 -0.28 3.33
C ILE A 26 11.78 -0.06 1.82
N PRO A 27 12.01 -1.07 0.96
CA PRO A 27 11.84 -0.91 -0.48
C PRO A 27 10.39 -0.56 -0.87
N ALA A 28 9.40 -1.04 -0.11
CA ALA A 28 8.00 -0.69 -0.30
C ALA A 28 7.72 0.82 -0.16
N PHE A 29 8.46 1.53 0.69
CA PHE A 29 8.33 2.98 0.82
C PHE A 29 8.69 3.68 -0.49
N HIS A 30 9.82 3.29 -1.10
CA HIS A 30 10.24 3.83 -2.40
C HIS A 30 9.24 3.49 -3.51
N HIS A 31 8.68 2.28 -3.51
CA HIS A 31 7.63 1.90 -4.46
C HIS A 31 6.35 2.74 -4.28
N GLY A 32 5.96 3.03 -3.03
CA GLY A 32 4.83 3.89 -2.70
C GLY A 32 5.04 5.33 -3.16
N VAL A 33 6.18 5.92 -2.83
CA VAL A 33 6.55 7.29 -3.27
C VAL A 33 6.53 7.37 -4.80
N ARG A 34 7.07 6.36 -5.49
CA ARG A 34 7.06 6.31 -6.95
C ARG A 34 5.63 6.30 -7.53
N ARG A 35 4.69 5.57 -6.92
CA ARG A 35 3.28 5.56 -7.33
C ARG A 35 2.61 6.91 -7.10
N ILE A 36 2.84 7.55 -5.95
CA ILE A 36 2.25 8.86 -5.65
C ILE A 36 2.82 9.92 -6.59
N HIS A 37 4.14 9.94 -6.77
CA HIS A 37 4.79 10.85 -7.70
C HIS A 37 4.19 10.72 -9.09
N ARG A 38 4.04 9.48 -9.58
CA ARG A 38 3.43 9.20 -10.87
C ARG A 38 1.96 9.66 -10.94
N ALA A 39 1.17 9.38 -9.91
CA ALA A 39 -0.22 9.82 -9.86
C ALA A 39 -0.34 11.37 -9.89
N VAL A 40 0.52 12.08 -9.16
CA VAL A 40 0.55 13.55 -9.18
C VAL A 40 1.02 14.07 -10.53
N GLU A 41 2.01 13.44 -11.13
CA GLU A 41 2.52 13.80 -12.46
C GLU A 41 1.43 13.63 -13.53
N ASP A 42 0.75 12.48 -13.53
CA ASP A 42 -0.37 12.18 -14.43
C ASP A 42 -1.54 13.16 -14.23
N LEU A 43 -1.81 13.57 -12.99
CA LEU A 43 -2.83 14.59 -12.69
C LEU A 43 -2.45 15.99 -13.20
N ARG A 44 -1.16 16.36 -13.16
CA ARG A 44 -0.69 17.70 -13.52
C ARG A 44 -0.43 17.87 -15.01
N HIS A 45 0.19 16.87 -15.64
CA HIS A 45 0.63 16.95 -17.03
C HIS A 45 -0.18 16.05 -17.97
N GLY A 46 -1.13 15.27 -17.43
CA GLY A 46 -1.85 14.26 -18.19
C GLY A 46 -1.05 12.97 -18.33
N ARG A 47 -1.74 11.91 -18.74
CA ARG A 47 -1.15 10.59 -18.92
C ARG A 47 -0.15 10.59 -20.07
N ASN A 48 1.03 9.99 -19.85
CA ASN A 48 2.05 9.89 -20.88
C ASN A 48 1.56 9.01 -22.05
N PRO A 49 1.46 9.54 -23.29
CA PRO A 49 0.87 8.81 -24.42
C PRO A 49 1.68 7.60 -24.89
N ASN A 50 2.96 7.51 -24.51
CA ASN A 50 3.85 6.42 -24.90
C ASN A 50 3.91 5.29 -23.88
N GLU A 51 3.21 5.43 -22.75
CA GLU A 51 3.25 4.41 -21.72
C GLU A 51 2.18 3.35 -21.97
N PRO A 52 2.56 2.05 -22.08
CA PRO A 52 1.59 0.99 -22.28
C PRO A 52 0.55 1.01 -21.14
N LEU A 53 -0.72 0.84 -21.49
CA LEU A 53 -1.79 0.75 -20.51
C LEU A 53 -1.46 -0.38 -19.52
N TYR A 54 -1.56 -0.10 -18.22
CA TYR A 54 -1.41 -1.16 -17.24
C TYR A 54 -2.55 -2.18 -17.44
N PRO A 55 -2.25 -3.48 -17.29
CA PRO A 55 -3.30 -4.49 -17.26
C PRO A 55 -4.32 -4.14 -16.17
N GLY A 56 -5.54 -3.80 -16.59
CA GLY A 56 -6.62 -3.31 -15.71
C GLY A 56 -7.22 -1.97 -16.16
N GLU A 57 -6.42 -1.03 -16.66
CA GLU A 57 -6.90 0.34 -16.92
C GLU A 57 -7.84 0.47 -18.13
N ALA A 58 -7.93 -0.55 -18.97
CA ALA A 58 -8.89 -0.65 -20.08
C ALA A 58 -9.95 -1.74 -19.89
N THR A 59 -9.98 -2.42 -18.74
CA THR A 59 -10.87 -3.57 -18.48
C THR A 59 -11.47 -3.58 -17.07
N GLU A 60 -11.14 -2.59 -16.24
CA GLU A 60 -11.67 -2.47 -14.89
C GLU A 60 -13.15 -2.08 -14.95
N ASN A 61 -14.00 -3.07 -14.66
CA ASN A 61 -15.40 -2.81 -14.35
C ASN A 61 -15.43 -2.14 -12.96
N PRO A 62 -15.89 -0.89 -12.82
CA PRO A 62 -15.84 -0.11 -11.57
C PRO A 62 -16.54 -0.78 -10.38
N GLU A 63 -17.40 -1.78 -10.60
CA GLU A 63 -18.05 -2.53 -9.52
C GLU A 63 -17.15 -3.56 -8.80
N LYS A 64 -15.96 -3.90 -9.33
CA LYS A 64 -15.12 -4.98 -8.77
C LYS A 64 -13.97 -4.51 -7.88
N SER A 65 -13.62 -3.23 -7.88
CA SER A 65 -12.45 -2.68 -7.17
C SER A 65 -12.66 -2.44 -5.67
N ASP A 66 -13.91 -2.31 -5.22
CA ASP A 66 -14.24 -1.90 -3.84
C ASP A 66 -13.99 -2.97 -2.77
N GLY A 67 -13.80 -4.23 -3.16
CA GLY A 67 -13.64 -5.34 -2.21
C GLY A 67 -12.27 -5.43 -1.56
N PHE A 68 -11.19 -5.15 -2.31
CA PHE A 68 -9.83 -5.47 -1.86
C PHE A 68 -9.43 -4.69 -0.60
N PHE A 69 -9.58 -3.36 -0.59
CA PHE A 69 -9.18 -2.52 0.54
C PHE A 69 -10.03 -2.78 1.79
N ARG A 70 -11.31 -3.08 1.61
CA ARG A 70 -12.20 -3.43 2.72
C ARG A 70 -11.74 -4.73 3.39
N HIS A 71 -11.51 -5.78 2.59
CA HIS A 71 -11.02 -7.06 3.11
C HIS A 71 -9.60 -6.96 3.69
N PHE A 72 -8.73 -6.15 3.08
CA PHE A 72 -7.38 -5.92 3.58
C PHE A 72 -7.38 -5.24 4.96
N THR A 73 -8.22 -4.22 5.15
CA THR A 73 -8.34 -3.52 6.45
C THR A 73 -9.07 -4.37 7.50
N GLU A 74 -10.07 -5.14 7.10
CA GLU A 74 -10.72 -6.16 7.95
C GLU A 74 -9.69 -7.20 8.45
N GLU A 75 -8.83 -7.70 7.56
CA GLU A 75 -7.81 -8.70 7.90
C GLU A 75 -6.71 -8.11 8.81
N LEU A 76 -6.21 -6.90 8.54
CA LEU A 76 -5.27 -6.23 9.44
C LEU A 76 -5.84 -6.03 10.85
N ARG A 77 -7.12 -5.64 10.94
CA ARG A 77 -7.83 -5.51 12.22
C ARG A 77 -8.00 -6.85 12.92
N ASN A 78 -8.31 -7.90 12.17
CA ASN A 78 -8.53 -9.25 12.68
C ASN A 78 -7.21 -9.90 13.15
N GLN A 79 -6.10 -9.64 12.47
CA GLN A 79 -4.75 -10.02 12.90
C GLN A 79 -4.33 -9.30 14.18
N PHE A 80 -4.62 -8.01 14.29
CA PHE A 80 -4.36 -7.25 15.53
C PHE A 80 -5.21 -7.75 16.72
N ARG A 81 -6.41 -8.27 16.45
CA ARG A 81 -7.32 -8.84 17.46
C ARG A 81 -7.05 -10.30 17.79
N GLY A 82 -6.14 -10.98 17.09
CA GLY A 82 -5.81 -12.39 17.32
C GLY A 82 -6.85 -13.39 16.82
N THR A 83 -7.77 -12.97 15.96
CA THR A 83 -8.77 -13.84 15.32
C THR A 83 -8.67 -13.73 13.79
N PRO A 84 -7.68 -14.40 13.16
CA PRO A 84 -7.54 -14.41 11.70
C PRO A 84 -8.80 -14.94 11.03
N THR A 85 -9.19 -14.39 9.87
CA THR A 85 -10.35 -14.89 9.13
C THR A 85 -9.91 -16.07 8.24
N GLU A 86 -10.58 -17.21 8.34
CA GLU A 86 -10.27 -18.36 7.49
C GLU A 86 -10.60 -18.07 6.02
N PRO A 87 -9.72 -18.46 5.06
CA PRO A 87 -10.00 -18.24 3.65
C PRO A 87 -11.25 -19.03 3.24
N PRO A 88 -12.11 -18.45 2.38
CA PRO A 88 -13.30 -19.15 1.91
C PRO A 88 -12.91 -20.44 1.18
N PRO A 89 -13.73 -21.51 1.27
CA PRO A 89 -13.46 -22.76 0.57
C PRO A 89 -13.33 -22.50 -0.93
N ALA A 90 -12.29 -23.07 -1.54
CA ALA A 90 -12.05 -22.94 -2.98
C ALA A 90 -13.34 -23.29 -3.74
N LYS A 91 -13.88 -22.32 -4.49
CA LYS A 91 -15.04 -22.56 -5.36
C LYS A 91 -14.70 -23.74 -6.27
N GLN A 92 -15.46 -24.81 -6.14
CA GLN A 92 -15.30 -26.04 -6.90
C GLN A 92 -15.29 -25.69 -8.39
N GLN A 93 -14.14 -25.88 -9.04
CA GLN A 93 -14.05 -25.78 -10.50
C GLN A 93 -14.96 -26.88 -11.07
N PRO A 94 -15.93 -26.57 -11.95
CA PRO A 94 -16.73 -27.60 -12.60
C PRO A 94 -15.79 -28.55 -13.37
N PRO A 95 -16.06 -29.87 -13.36
CA PRO A 95 -15.13 -30.86 -13.88
C PRO A 95 -14.83 -30.58 -15.34
N ALA A 96 -13.53 -30.53 -15.66
CA ALA A 96 -13.05 -30.42 -17.03
C ALA A 96 -13.67 -31.55 -17.86
N LYS A 97 -14.50 -31.15 -18.83
CA LYS A 97 -15.04 -32.06 -19.84
C LYS A 97 -13.86 -32.67 -20.57
N LYS A 98 -13.61 -33.96 -20.36
CA LYS A 98 -12.68 -34.74 -21.18
C LYS A 98 -13.39 -35.00 -22.51
N GLU A 99 -12.82 -34.49 -23.59
CA GLU A 99 -13.13 -34.88 -24.97
C GLU A 99 -12.54 -36.26 -25.27
#